data_AF-A0A8S3S8K4-F1
#
_entry.id   AF-A0A8S3S8K4-F1
#
_cell.length_a   1.000
_cell.length_b   1.000
_cell.length_c   1.000
_cell.angle_alpha   90.00
_cell.angle_beta   90.00
_cell.angle_gamma   90.00
#
_symmetry.space_group_name_H-M   'P 1'
#
loop_
_entity.id
_entity.type
_entity.pdbx_description
1 polymer ?
#
loop_
_entity_poly.entity_id
_entity_poly.type
_entity_poly.pdbx_seq_one_letter_code
_entity_poly.pdbx_strand_id
1 'polypeptide(L)'
;MYDSSNKTVLQPGFHSDESSSNIKSRFTERNHIVREGCRTLKQYYIAQNSEAAVKEHLVVDRKKNIVYCAIEKSAVPFWKRIFQILSGWRNVSDPFSIKGIHAYEGYQTAKRLPFDKIHQILRQSKKFMFVREPFERLVSGYADKLYSPNAAYWNFIGRYIVANFRDKPSNLSLECGHDITFEEFVKYFIYSQNTNEHRDAHFVPSFEHCRPCEIEYDYIGKMETFKDDTFQIIQELNLQNVVKFTDFQNETDVDAIIDTVDYVYSMKRAIEKCMPLPMALFRSFRKLQIRGILSKNIKFPYDTSKQMEIPPLEYKRFLLKAHEKSGDAKVRKKNREEAFLEAYSKISPTLLNRLKKTLLIDTVLFGYEELPKKITDLENKTPYNENFRFFTM
;
A
#
# COMPACT_ATOMS: atom_id res chain seq x y z
N MET A 1 -28.60 33.35 38.90
CA MET A 1 -27.39 32.52 38.80
C MET A 1 -27.82 31.06 38.80
N TYR A 2 -27.86 30.43 37.63
CA TYR A 2 -27.93 28.97 37.54
C TYR A 2 -27.07 28.55 36.34
N ASP A 3 -25.94 27.97 36.74
CA ASP A 3 -25.01 27.09 36.06
C ASP A 3 -25.36 26.66 34.62
N SER A 4 -24.60 27.20 33.67
CA SER A 4 -24.53 26.69 32.30
C SER A 4 -23.49 25.59 32.27
N SER A 5 -23.94 24.38 32.55
CA SER A 5 -23.16 23.16 32.38
C SER A 5 -22.68 23.06 30.93
N ASN A 6 -21.37 23.24 30.76
CA ASN A 6 -20.61 22.87 29.57
C ASN A 6 -20.82 21.37 29.30
N LYS A 7 -21.84 21.04 28.51
CA LYS A 7 -21.90 19.76 27.81
C LYS A 7 -20.96 19.86 26.62
N THR A 8 -19.73 19.40 26.83
CA THR A 8 -18.81 19.04 25.76
C THR A 8 -19.54 18.04 24.87
N VAL A 9 -19.98 18.50 23.70
CA VAL A 9 -20.50 17.61 22.65
C VAL A 9 -19.31 16.78 22.19
N LEU A 10 -19.18 15.58 22.72
CA LEU A 10 -18.26 14.55 22.22
C LEU A 10 -18.60 14.32 20.75
N GLN A 11 -17.73 14.77 19.84
CA GLN A 11 -17.91 14.48 18.42
C GLN A 11 -17.82 12.96 18.22
N PRO A 12 -18.76 12.33 17.51
CA PRO A 12 -18.66 10.91 17.17
C PRO A 12 -17.62 10.80 16.05
N GLY A 13 -16.35 10.63 16.40
CA GLY A 13 -15.29 10.58 15.40
C GLY A 13 -13.96 10.26 16.03
N PHE A 14 -13.27 9.25 15.49
CA PHE A 14 -11.94 8.80 15.89
C PHE A 14 -11.85 8.08 17.25
N HIS A 15 -12.49 6.91 17.38
CA HIS A 15 -12.22 5.99 18.48
C HIS A 15 -11.07 5.05 18.12
N SER A 16 -9.90 5.26 18.74
CA SER A 16 -8.82 4.28 18.73
C SER A 16 -9.18 3.10 19.62
N ASP A 17 -8.72 1.90 19.26
CA ASP A 17 -8.93 0.69 20.05
C ASP A 17 -7.94 0.63 21.23
N GLU A 18 -6.91 1.48 21.21
CA GLU A 18 -5.86 1.61 22.21
C GLU A 18 -5.82 3.02 22.83
N SER A 19 -5.33 3.13 24.07
CA SER A 19 -5.25 4.42 24.76
C SER A 19 -4.21 5.36 24.11
N SER A 20 -4.49 6.67 24.14
CA SER A 20 -3.60 7.68 23.56
C SER A 20 -2.17 7.64 24.14
N SER A 21 -2.02 7.35 25.44
CA SER A 21 -0.71 7.21 26.09
C SER A 21 0.13 6.08 25.48
N ASN A 22 -0.50 4.93 25.20
CA ASN A 22 0.18 3.78 24.64
C ASN A 22 0.60 4.05 23.18
N ILE A 23 -0.27 4.68 22.39
CA ILE A 23 0.04 5.03 20.99
C ILE A 23 1.21 6.03 20.92
N LYS A 24 1.26 7.02 21.80
CA LYS A 24 2.38 7.96 21.90
C LYS A 24 3.69 7.27 22.31
N SER A 25 3.63 6.35 23.26
CA SER A 25 4.78 5.52 23.66
C SER A 25 5.29 4.72 22.46
N ARG A 26 4.39 4.10 21.69
CA ARG A 26 4.70 3.35 20.47
C ARG A 26 5.39 4.20 19.40
N PHE A 27 4.97 5.45 19.19
CA PHE A 27 5.70 6.34 18.27
C PHE A 27 7.12 6.65 18.76
N THR A 28 7.28 6.86 20.07
CA THR A 28 8.59 7.10 20.70
C THR A 28 9.52 5.91 20.50
N GLU A 29 9.02 4.69 20.75
CA GLU A 29 9.74 3.43 20.53
C GLU A 29 10.17 3.28 19.06
N ARG A 30 9.26 3.50 18.10
CA ARG A 30 9.58 3.38 16.67
C ARG A 30 10.62 4.39 16.21
N ASN A 31 10.55 5.63 16.69
CA ASN A 31 11.56 6.63 16.42
C ASN A 31 12.93 6.25 17.02
N HIS A 32 12.94 5.64 18.21
CA HIS A 32 14.17 5.11 18.81
C HIS A 32 14.77 3.98 17.96
N ILE A 33 13.96 3.02 17.53
CA ILE A 33 14.40 1.92 16.64
C ILE A 33 15.03 2.46 15.36
N VAL A 34 14.39 3.43 14.69
CA VAL A 34 14.95 4.06 13.49
C VAL A 34 16.30 4.71 13.78
N ARG A 35 16.41 5.48 14.87
CA ARG A 35 17.67 6.14 15.24
C ARG A 35 18.80 5.12 15.49
N GLU A 36 18.53 4.04 16.22
CA GLU A 36 19.53 2.98 16.44
C GLU A 36 19.88 2.23 15.14
N GLY A 37 18.87 1.93 14.31
CA GLY A 37 19.06 1.33 12.99
C GLY A 37 19.94 2.21 12.10
N CYS A 38 19.70 3.52 12.06
CA CYS A 38 20.52 4.47 11.30
C CYS A 38 21.98 4.53 11.78
N ARG A 39 22.23 4.41 13.09
CA ARG A 39 23.59 4.33 13.63
C ARG A 39 24.28 3.04 13.21
N THR A 40 23.57 1.92 13.33
CA THR A 40 24.09 0.57 13.01
C THR A 40 24.37 0.41 11.52
N LEU A 41 23.49 0.95 10.67
CA LEU A 41 23.57 0.83 9.21
C LEU A 41 24.41 1.93 8.56
N LYS A 42 25.09 2.81 9.32
CA LYS A 42 25.76 4.01 8.78
C LYS A 42 26.70 3.72 7.59
N GLN A 43 27.33 2.55 7.55
CA GLN A 43 28.22 2.13 6.45
C GLN A 43 27.50 1.41 5.29
N TYR A 44 26.28 0.92 5.52
CA TYR A 44 25.46 0.16 4.57
C TYR A 44 24.27 0.94 4.01
N TYR A 45 23.97 2.10 4.59
CA TYR A 45 22.89 2.98 4.19
C TYR A 45 23.26 3.75 2.91
N ILE A 46 23.15 3.07 1.78
CA ILE A 46 23.34 3.66 0.44
C ILE A 46 21.98 3.65 -0.25
N ALA A 47 21.28 4.77 -0.22
CA ALA A 47 20.06 4.92 -0.99
C ALA A 47 20.36 5.54 -2.36
N GLN A 48 19.76 4.96 -3.39
CA GLN A 48 19.98 5.25 -4.81
C GLN A 48 19.08 6.36 -5.33
N ASN A 49 17.89 6.53 -4.74
CA ASN A 49 16.96 7.58 -5.13
C ASN A 49 17.60 8.97 -4.98
N SER A 50 17.51 9.80 -6.02
CA SER A 50 18.00 11.18 -5.98
C SER A 50 17.24 12.04 -4.97
N GLU A 51 17.82 13.17 -4.55
CA GLU A 51 17.12 14.15 -3.69
C GLU A 51 15.80 14.60 -4.34
N ALA A 52 15.80 14.80 -5.67
CA ALA A 52 14.59 15.16 -6.40
C ALA A 52 13.50 14.08 -6.25
N ALA A 53 13.85 12.80 -6.34
CA ALA A 53 12.90 11.70 -6.14
C ALA A 53 12.35 11.69 -4.70
N VAL A 54 13.21 11.87 -3.68
CA VAL A 54 12.76 11.97 -2.27
C VAL A 54 11.79 13.13 -2.09
N LYS A 55 12.07 14.28 -2.70
CA LYS A 55 11.23 15.48 -2.65
C LYS A 55 9.86 15.31 -3.28
N GLU A 56 9.72 14.39 -4.23
CA GLU A 56 8.41 14.04 -4.81
C GLU A 56 7.51 13.31 -3.81
N HIS A 57 8.09 12.56 -2.88
CA HIS A 57 7.35 11.85 -1.84
C HIS A 57 6.99 12.74 -0.64
N LEU A 58 7.67 13.86 -0.44
CA LEU A 58 7.38 14.80 0.64
C LEU A 58 6.19 15.70 0.25
N VAL A 59 4.98 15.30 0.66
CA VAL A 59 3.75 16.08 0.54
C VAL A 59 3.73 17.14 1.65
N VAL A 60 3.52 18.40 1.30
CA VAL A 60 3.68 19.55 2.21
C VAL A 60 2.40 20.37 2.33
N ASP A 61 2.03 20.72 3.56
CA ASP A 61 1.07 21.77 3.86
C ASP A 61 1.78 22.85 4.69
N ARG A 62 2.11 23.97 4.02
CA ARG A 62 2.83 25.10 4.63
C ARG A 62 1.96 25.93 5.57
N LYS A 63 0.63 25.89 5.44
CA LYS A 63 -0.27 26.67 6.30
C LYS A 63 -0.36 26.05 7.68
N LYS A 64 -0.33 24.72 7.74
CA LYS A 64 -0.39 23.94 8.99
C LYS A 64 0.98 23.44 9.47
N ASN A 65 2.05 23.70 8.71
CA ASN A 65 3.40 23.20 8.98
C ASN A 65 3.42 21.67 9.16
N ILE A 66 2.93 20.95 8.14
CA ILE A 66 2.84 19.49 8.13
C ILE A 66 3.55 18.95 6.89
N VAL A 67 4.35 17.91 7.09
CA VAL A 67 4.96 17.14 6.00
C VAL A 67 4.61 15.67 6.16
N TYR A 68 3.99 15.10 5.13
CA TYR A 68 3.75 13.66 5.02
C TYR A 68 4.69 13.08 3.98
N CYS A 69 5.48 12.06 4.35
CA CYS A 69 6.25 11.33 3.38
C CYS A 69 5.47 10.12 2.83
N ALA A 70 5.13 10.18 1.55
CA ALA A 70 4.30 9.22 0.84
C ALA A 70 5.12 8.02 0.36
N ILE A 71 5.24 6.98 1.19
CA ILE A 71 5.84 5.69 0.83
C ILE A 71 4.83 4.86 0.06
N GLU A 72 5.13 4.54 -1.20
CA GLU A 72 4.20 3.79 -2.02
C GLU A 72 3.83 2.45 -1.37
N LYS A 73 2.57 2.06 -1.52
CA LYS A 73 1.94 0.86 -0.90
C LYS A 73 1.74 0.94 0.63
N SER A 74 1.88 2.13 1.23
CA SER A 74 1.63 2.39 2.66
C SER A 74 0.59 3.51 2.87
N ALA A 75 -0.65 3.27 2.43
CA ALA A 75 -1.80 4.16 2.60
C ALA A 75 -1.72 5.56 1.94
N VAL A 76 -0.90 5.69 0.89
CA VAL A 76 -0.70 6.94 0.14
C VAL A 76 -1.98 7.61 -0.36
N PRO A 77 -2.95 6.90 -0.99
CA PRO A 77 -4.16 7.54 -1.50
C PRO A 77 -4.95 8.27 -0.42
N PHE A 78 -5.11 7.63 0.75
CA PHE A 78 -5.86 8.18 1.88
C PHE A 78 -5.25 9.49 2.38
N TRP A 79 -3.95 9.51 2.65
CA TRP A 79 -3.28 10.72 3.15
C TRP A 79 -3.20 11.81 2.07
N LYS A 80 -3.01 11.47 0.79
CA LYS A 80 -3.03 12.48 -0.28
C LYS A 80 -4.40 13.15 -0.41
N ARG A 81 -5.51 12.41 -0.24
CA ARG A 81 -6.87 12.98 -0.17
C ARG A 81 -7.03 13.95 1.01
N ILE A 82 -6.49 13.62 2.18
CA ILE A 82 -6.44 14.57 3.31
C ILE A 82 -5.69 15.84 2.91
N PHE A 83 -4.52 15.75 2.29
CA PHE A 83 -3.77 16.95 1.86
C PHE A 83 -4.49 17.78 0.78
N GLN A 84 -5.35 17.18 -0.05
CA GLN A 84 -6.24 17.94 -0.94
C GLN A 84 -7.30 18.75 -0.19
N ILE A 85 -7.83 18.19 0.90
CA ILE A 85 -8.76 18.90 1.79
C ILE A 85 -8.02 20.04 2.49
N LEU A 86 -6.82 19.77 3.03
CA LEU A 86 -6.04 20.77 3.75
C LEU A 86 -5.61 21.94 2.86
N SER A 87 -5.30 21.68 1.58
CA SER A 87 -4.92 22.70 0.60
C SER A 87 -6.10 23.58 0.16
N GLY A 88 -7.34 23.12 0.39
CA GLY A 88 -8.56 23.74 -0.13
C GLY A 88 -8.89 23.37 -1.58
N TRP A 89 -8.17 22.41 -2.18
CA TRP A 89 -8.46 21.92 -3.53
C TRP A 89 -9.83 21.24 -3.62
N ARG A 90 -10.23 20.54 -2.56
CA ARG A 90 -11.55 19.94 -2.42
C ARG A 90 -12.28 20.57 -1.25
N ASN A 91 -13.50 21.03 -1.49
CA ASN A 91 -14.39 21.55 -0.44
C ASN A 91 -15.23 20.42 0.17
N VAL A 92 -14.55 19.45 0.80
CA VAL A 92 -15.15 18.30 1.50
C VAL A 92 -14.37 18.02 2.78
N SER A 93 -14.99 17.39 3.78
CA SER A 93 -14.29 16.97 5.01
C SER A 93 -13.95 15.49 5.05
N ASP A 94 -14.65 14.67 4.27
CA ASP A 94 -14.43 13.23 4.22
C ASP A 94 -13.47 12.85 3.08
N PRO A 95 -12.28 12.29 3.37
CA PRO A 95 -11.34 11.84 2.34
C PRO A 95 -11.92 10.73 1.46
N PHE A 96 -12.82 9.88 1.95
CA PHE A 96 -13.43 8.79 1.15
C PHE A 96 -14.45 9.31 0.12
N SER A 97 -14.94 10.55 0.26
CA SER A 97 -15.75 11.21 -0.76
C SER A 97 -14.96 11.52 -2.05
N ILE A 98 -13.63 11.52 -2.00
CA ILE A 98 -12.75 11.76 -3.13
C ILE A 98 -12.37 10.41 -3.76
N LYS A 99 -12.78 10.15 -5.01
CA LYS A 99 -12.44 8.90 -5.72
C LYS A 99 -10.93 8.64 -5.80
N GLY A 100 -10.48 7.38 -5.75
CA GLY A 100 -9.06 7.05 -5.64
C GLY A 100 -8.24 7.44 -6.85
N ILE A 101 -8.85 7.43 -8.03
CA ILE A 101 -8.25 7.95 -9.27
C ILE A 101 -7.92 9.46 -9.18
N HIS A 102 -8.64 10.22 -8.34
CA HIS A 102 -8.39 11.63 -8.10
C HIS A 102 -7.53 11.88 -6.85
N ALA A 103 -7.01 10.85 -6.18
CA ALA A 103 -6.22 11.02 -4.97
C ALA A 103 -4.85 11.71 -5.22
N TYR A 104 -4.38 11.78 -6.47
CA TYR A 104 -3.00 12.16 -6.81
C TYR A 104 -2.81 13.60 -7.31
N GLU A 105 -3.83 14.44 -7.24
CA GLU A 105 -3.80 15.87 -7.64
C GLU A 105 -4.06 16.80 -6.44
N GLY A 106 -3.94 18.12 -6.61
CA GLY A 106 -4.48 19.09 -5.64
C GLY A 106 -3.71 19.28 -4.33
N TYR A 107 -2.47 18.79 -4.23
CA TYR A 107 -1.58 19.01 -3.09
C TYR A 107 -0.20 19.48 -3.55
N GLN A 108 0.59 20.04 -2.63
CA GLN A 108 1.97 20.46 -2.89
C GLN A 108 2.94 19.36 -2.47
N THR A 109 4.01 19.18 -3.23
CA THR A 109 5.17 18.38 -2.83
C THR A 109 6.41 19.25 -2.75
N ALA A 110 7.46 18.76 -2.10
CA ALA A 110 8.73 19.45 -2.02
C ALA A 110 9.52 19.46 -3.34
N LYS A 111 9.04 18.76 -4.39
CA LYS A 111 9.71 18.62 -5.70
C LYS A 111 10.24 19.94 -6.25
N ARG A 112 9.43 21.00 -6.18
CA ARG A 112 9.75 22.32 -6.76
C ARG A 112 10.38 23.31 -5.76
N LEU A 113 10.68 22.87 -4.54
CA LEU A 113 11.24 23.75 -3.51
C LEU A 113 12.77 23.77 -3.59
N PRO A 114 13.40 24.95 -3.49
CA PRO A 114 14.85 25.07 -3.30
C PRO A 114 15.33 24.37 -2.01
N PHE A 115 16.62 24.06 -1.97
CA PHE A 115 17.25 23.31 -0.86
C PHE A 115 17.24 24.06 0.48
N ASP A 116 17.52 25.36 0.48
CA ASP A 116 17.42 26.20 1.68
C ASP A 116 15.99 26.19 2.24
N LYS A 117 14.99 26.24 1.35
CA LYS A 117 13.57 26.21 1.74
C LYS A 117 13.13 24.87 2.27
N ILE A 118 13.63 23.75 1.72
CA ILE A 118 13.22 22.43 2.23
C ILE A 118 13.72 22.20 3.65
N HIS A 119 14.96 22.57 3.95
CA HIS A 119 15.49 22.45 5.31
C HIS A 119 14.69 23.26 6.33
N GLN A 120 14.34 24.50 5.97
CA GLN A 120 13.49 25.34 6.82
C GLN A 120 12.12 24.68 7.06
N ILE A 121 11.45 24.22 6.01
CA ILE A 121 10.12 23.58 6.11
C ILE A 121 10.20 22.32 6.96
N LEU A 122 11.18 21.45 6.73
CA LEU A 122 11.34 20.21 7.50
C LEU A 122 11.59 20.50 8.99
N ARG A 123 12.38 21.52 9.33
CA ARG A 123 12.63 21.90 10.73
C ARG A 123 11.39 22.46 11.44
N GLN A 124 10.57 23.23 10.72
CA GLN A 124 9.41 23.92 11.29
C GLN A 124 8.13 23.09 11.27
N SER A 125 8.11 21.97 10.54
CA SER A 125 6.92 21.15 10.35
C SER A 125 6.87 19.91 11.22
N LYS A 126 5.67 19.50 11.60
CA LYS A 126 5.43 18.13 12.06
C LYS A 126 5.51 17.17 10.88
N LYS A 127 6.34 16.13 11.01
CA LYS A 127 6.65 15.19 9.94
C LYS A 127 6.17 13.80 10.31
N PHE A 128 5.50 13.13 9.38
CA PHE A 128 5.11 11.75 9.60
C PHE A 128 5.19 10.90 8.32
N MET A 129 5.25 9.59 8.52
CA MET A 129 5.25 8.59 7.46
C MET A 129 4.57 7.32 7.95
N PHE A 130 4.15 6.48 7.00
CA PHE A 130 3.64 5.15 7.27
C PHE A 130 4.49 4.12 6.55
N VAL A 131 4.90 3.08 7.28
CA VAL A 131 5.63 1.94 6.73
C VAL A 131 4.78 0.68 6.79
N ARG A 132 5.18 -0.30 5.99
CA ARG A 132 4.58 -1.62 5.94
C ARG A 132 5.68 -2.66 6.07
N GLU A 133 5.35 -3.81 6.66
CA GLU A 133 6.25 -4.96 6.66
C GLU A 133 6.77 -5.22 5.22
N PRO A 134 8.10 -5.24 5.00
CA PRO A 134 8.68 -5.22 3.65
C PRO A 134 8.24 -6.37 2.75
N PHE A 135 8.11 -7.59 3.27
CA PHE A 135 7.66 -8.74 2.48
C PHE A 135 6.17 -8.62 2.10
N GLU A 136 5.32 -8.12 2.99
CA GLU A 136 3.91 -7.82 2.70
C GLU A 136 3.76 -6.69 1.69
N ARG A 137 4.65 -5.69 1.76
CA ARG A 137 4.68 -4.57 0.81
C ARG A 137 4.93 -5.07 -0.62
N LEU A 138 5.84 -6.01 -0.81
CA LEU A 138 6.10 -6.63 -2.12
C LEU A 138 4.88 -7.38 -2.67
N VAL A 139 4.21 -8.20 -1.84
CA VAL A 139 2.96 -8.87 -2.25
C VAL A 139 1.90 -7.85 -2.61
N SER A 140 1.76 -6.77 -1.83
CA SER A 140 0.82 -5.70 -2.12
C SER A 140 1.14 -4.94 -3.42
N GLY A 141 2.42 -4.71 -3.71
CA GLY A 141 2.91 -4.11 -4.95
C GLY A 141 2.58 -4.99 -6.14
N TYR A 142 3.02 -6.24 -6.11
CA TYR A 142 2.76 -7.23 -7.15
C TYR A 142 1.26 -7.42 -7.41
N ALA A 143 0.46 -7.64 -6.35
CA ALA A 143 -0.98 -7.86 -6.46
C ALA A 143 -1.69 -6.68 -7.14
N ASP A 144 -1.26 -5.45 -6.86
CA ASP A 144 -1.86 -4.22 -7.37
C ASP A 144 -1.41 -3.85 -8.79
N LYS A 145 -0.13 -4.03 -9.10
CA LYS A 145 0.48 -3.51 -10.32
C LYS A 145 0.62 -4.55 -11.42
N LEU A 146 0.90 -5.80 -11.08
CA LEU A 146 1.25 -6.85 -12.05
C LEU A 146 0.19 -7.94 -12.12
N TYR A 147 -0.38 -8.35 -10.97
CA TYR A 147 -1.41 -9.37 -10.94
C TYR A 147 -2.82 -8.85 -11.22
N SER A 148 -3.21 -7.67 -10.72
CA SER A 148 -4.49 -7.07 -11.06
C SER A 148 -4.47 -6.56 -12.51
N PRO A 149 -5.63 -6.48 -13.20
CA PRO A 149 -5.67 -5.86 -14.52
C PRO A 149 -5.15 -4.43 -14.50
N ASN A 150 -4.03 -4.22 -15.18
CA ASN A 150 -3.33 -2.94 -15.22
C ASN A 150 -2.45 -2.88 -16.48
N ALA A 151 -3.09 -2.57 -17.62
CA ALA A 151 -2.41 -2.58 -18.92
C ALA A 151 -1.19 -1.64 -18.96
N ALA A 152 -1.19 -0.54 -18.19
CA ALA A 152 -0.06 0.37 -18.11
C ALA A 152 1.18 -0.32 -17.49
N TYR A 153 1.01 -0.99 -16.35
CA TYR A 153 2.13 -1.69 -15.69
C TYR A 153 2.52 -2.98 -16.41
N TRP A 154 1.57 -3.68 -17.02
CA TRP A 154 1.88 -4.82 -17.87
C TRP A 154 2.77 -4.40 -19.04
N ASN A 155 2.44 -3.30 -19.71
CA ASN A 155 3.22 -2.76 -20.81
C ASN A 155 4.61 -2.24 -20.37
N PHE A 156 4.68 -1.57 -19.21
CA PHE A 156 5.90 -0.94 -18.69
C PHE A 156 6.84 -1.93 -18.00
N ILE A 157 6.39 -2.59 -16.94
CA ILE A 157 7.21 -3.53 -16.14
C ILE A 157 6.97 -4.98 -16.57
N GLY A 158 5.71 -5.36 -16.83
CA GLY A 158 5.36 -6.76 -17.13
C GLY A 158 6.14 -7.32 -18.31
N ARG A 159 6.11 -6.66 -19.46
CA ARG A 159 6.85 -7.10 -20.66
C ARG A 159 8.36 -7.15 -20.42
N TYR A 160 8.91 -6.21 -19.65
CA TYR A 160 10.32 -6.23 -19.26
C TYR A 160 10.63 -7.48 -18.44
N ILE A 161 9.78 -7.83 -17.47
CA ILE A 161 9.96 -9.04 -16.68
C ILE A 161 9.90 -10.30 -17.56
N VAL A 162 8.89 -10.42 -18.44
CA VAL A 162 8.78 -11.56 -19.36
C VAL A 162 10.04 -11.69 -20.22
N ALA A 163 10.50 -10.60 -20.82
CA ALA A 163 11.62 -10.65 -21.77
C ALA A 163 12.96 -11.03 -21.12
N ASN A 164 13.17 -10.71 -19.83
CA ASN A 164 14.48 -10.83 -19.19
C ASN A 164 14.56 -11.94 -18.12
N PHE A 165 13.43 -12.41 -17.58
CA PHE A 165 13.43 -13.35 -16.45
C PHE A 165 12.62 -14.62 -16.70
N ARG A 166 11.90 -14.72 -17.83
CA ARG A 166 11.13 -15.92 -18.20
C ARG A 166 11.89 -16.74 -19.23
N ASP A 167 11.99 -18.03 -18.97
CA ASP A 167 12.50 -18.98 -19.95
C ASP A 167 11.43 -19.28 -21.01
N LYS A 168 11.78 -19.12 -22.29
CA LYS A 168 10.93 -19.45 -23.46
C LYS A 168 9.51 -18.84 -23.38
N PRO A 169 9.38 -17.51 -23.30
CA PRO A 169 8.08 -16.86 -23.23
C PRO A 169 7.28 -17.04 -24.51
N SER A 170 5.95 -17.14 -24.39
CA SER A 170 5.06 -17.11 -25.55
C SER A 170 5.02 -15.71 -26.18
N ASN A 171 4.66 -15.63 -27.46
CA ASN A 171 4.48 -14.32 -28.14
C ASN A 171 3.45 -13.45 -27.43
N LEU A 172 2.35 -14.05 -26.97
CA LEU A 172 1.32 -13.33 -26.21
C LEU A 172 1.86 -12.78 -24.89
N SER A 173 2.68 -13.56 -24.17
CA SER A 173 3.32 -13.09 -22.93
C SER A 173 4.26 -11.92 -23.18
N LEU A 174 5.06 -11.97 -24.27
CA LEU A 174 5.97 -10.88 -24.65
C LEU A 174 5.21 -9.61 -25.05
N GLU A 175 4.11 -9.76 -25.78
CA GLU A 175 3.29 -8.63 -26.23
C GLU A 175 2.53 -7.98 -25.07
N CYS A 176 1.97 -8.79 -24.18
CA CYS A 176 1.03 -8.31 -23.17
C CYS A 176 1.64 -8.14 -21.78
N GLY A 177 2.64 -8.93 -21.38
CA GLY A 177 3.26 -8.82 -20.05
C GLY A 177 2.28 -8.99 -18.86
N HIS A 178 1.15 -9.65 -19.10
CA HIS A 178 0.01 -9.68 -18.19
C HIS A 178 0.04 -10.87 -17.21
N ASP A 179 0.89 -11.86 -17.47
CA ASP A 179 0.92 -13.17 -16.84
C ASP A 179 2.19 -13.36 -15.97
N ILE A 180 2.69 -12.28 -15.36
CA ILE A 180 3.86 -12.31 -14.47
C ILE A 180 3.56 -13.08 -13.20
N THR A 181 4.44 -14.02 -12.84
CA THR A 181 4.41 -14.74 -11.56
C THR A 181 5.07 -13.95 -10.45
N PHE A 182 4.74 -14.26 -9.19
CA PHE A 182 5.39 -13.61 -8.05
C PHE A 182 6.89 -13.91 -7.98
N GLU A 183 7.32 -15.10 -8.39
CA GLU A 183 8.74 -15.46 -8.42
C GLU A 183 9.53 -14.62 -9.45
N GLU A 184 8.99 -14.43 -10.65
CA GLU A 184 9.60 -13.57 -11.67
C GLU A 184 9.66 -12.11 -11.20
N PHE A 185 8.59 -11.64 -10.54
CA PHE A 185 8.60 -10.32 -9.91
C PHE A 185 9.69 -10.18 -8.84
N VAL A 186 9.91 -11.19 -7.99
CA VAL A 186 10.98 -11.17 -6.97
C VAL A 186 12.37 -11.15 -7.64
N LYS A 187 12.59 -11.92 -8.70
CA LYS A 187 13.84 -11.90 -9.48
C LYS A 187 14.12 -10.50 -10.04
N TYR A 188 13.11 -9.89 -10.65
CA TYR A 188 13.16 -8.52 -11.15
C TYR A 188 13.42 -7.50 -10.03
N PHE A 189 12.72 -7.60 -8.90
CA PHE A 189 12.90 -6.68 -7.78
C PHE A 189 14.35 -6.69 -7.31
N ILE A 190 14.92 -7.87 -7.02
CA ILE A 190 16.32 -8.00 -6.59
C ILE A 190 17.28 -7.45 -7.65
N TYR A 191 17.05 -7.77 -8.93
CA TYR A 191 17.85 -7.26 -10.03
C TYR A 191 17.85 -5.72 -10.07
N SER A 192 16.66 -5.10 -10.04
CA SER A 192 16.51 -3.64 -10.12
C SER A 192 17.16 -2.91 -8.94
N GLN A 193 17.15 -3.51 -7.74
CA GLN A 193 17.80 -2.91 -6.58
C GLN A 193 19.33 -3.01 -6.66
N ASN A 194 19.85 -4.13 -7.17
CA ASN A 194 21.30 -4.36 -7.28
C ASN A 194 21.96 -3.57 -8.43
N THR A 195 21.25 -3.44 -9.55
CA THR A 195 21.78 -2.80 -10.77
C THR A 195 21.38 -1.34 -10.90
N ASN A 196 20.42 -0.88 -10.10
CA ASN A 196 19.78 0.42 -10.22
C ASN A 196 19.01 0.63 -11.54
N GLU A 197 18.70 -0.44 -12.27
CA GLU A 197 17.98 -0.38 -13.55
C GLU A 197 16.49 -0.68 -13.40
N HIS A 198 15.66 -0.04 -14.23
CA HIS A 198 14.21 -0.29 -14.31
C HIS A 198 13.50 -0.25 -12.96
N ARG A 199 13.92 0.62 -12.04
CA ARG A 199 13.32 0.76 -10.71
C ARG A 199 11.94 1.42 -10.80
N ASP A 200 11.00 0.95 -9.98
CA ASP A 200 9.66 1.52 -9.85
C ASP A 200 9.36 1.87 -8.40
N ALA A 201 8.81 3.07 -8.17
CA ALA A 201 8.52 3.60 -6.84
C ALA A 201 7.64 2.66 -5.98
N HIS A 202 6.73 1.89 -6.59
CA HIS A 202 5.86 0.97 -5.85
C HIS A 202 6.59 -0.26 -5.28
N PHE A 203 7.81 -0.53 -5.75
CA PHE A 203 8.59 -1.69 -5.33
C PHE A 203 9.87 -1.29 -4.58
N VAL A 204 10.48 -0.14 -4.88
CA VAL A 204 11.71 0.30 -4.19
C VAL A 204 11.51 0.34 -2.67
N PRO A 205 12.54 0.04 -1.86
CA PRO A 205 12.43 0.04 -0.40
C PRO A 205 11.94 1.36 0.19
N SER A 206 11.33 1.27 1.36
CA SER A 206 10.70 2.38 2.08
C SER A 206 11.72 3.44 2.50
N PHE A 207 12.91 3.02 2.94
CA PHE A 207 13.98 3.95 3.34
C PHE A 207 14.43 4.89 2.22
N GLU A 208 14.30 4.45 0.96
CA GLU A 208 14.70 5.26 -0.21
C GLU A 208 13.67 6.32 -0.60
N HIS A 209 12.42 6.17 -0.18
CA HIS A 209 11.37 7.18 -0.41
C HIS A 209 11.56 8.39 0.49
N CYS A 210 11.92 8.14 1.75
CA CYS A 210 11.73 9.09 2.84
C CYS A 210 13.00 9.39 3.65
N ARG A 211 14.11 8.73 3.37
CA ARG A 211 15.41 9.00 4.00
C ARG A 211 15.33 9.19 5.53
N PRO A 212 14.79 8.24 6.32
CA PRO A 212 14.56 8.43 7.75
C PRO A 212 15.83 8.62 8.60
N CYS A 213 17.01 8.36 8.03
CA CYS A 213 18.29 8.67 8.66
C CYS A 213 18.76 10.11 8.43
N GLU A 214 18.18 10.80 7.44
CA GLU A 214 18.48 12.19 7.06
C GLU A 214 17.34 13.14 7.50
N ILE A 215 16.11 12.61 7.60
CA ILE A 215 14.91 13.35 8.01
C ILE A 215 14.38 12.75 9.32
N GLU A 216 14.38 13.56 10.38
CA GLU A 216 13.82 13.16 11.67
C GLU A 216 12.29 13.25 11.65
N TYR A 217 11.60 12.12 11.64
CA TYR A 217 10.13 12.08 11.67
C TYR A 217 9.59 12.19 13.11
N ASP A 218 8.53 12.98 13.28
CA ASP A 218 7.82 13.06 14.57
C ASP A 218 6.99 11.79 14.82
N TYR A 219 6.34 11.27 13.78
CA TYR A 219 5.48 10.08 13.89
C TYR A 219 5.77 9.06 12.78
N ILE A 220 6.06 7.82 13.18
CA ILE A 220 6.22 6.67 12.28
C ILE A 220 5.08 5.69 12.53
N GLY A 221 4.09 5.75 11.65
CA GLY A 221 2.96 4.82 11.64
C GLY A 221 3.31 3.50 10.96
N LYS A 222 2.59 2.45 11.33
CA LYS A 222 2.72 1.11 10.74
C LYS A 222 1.38 0.64 10.18
N MET A 223 1.40 -0.08 9.06
CA MET A 223 0.16 -0.61 8.45
C MET A 223 -0.57 -1.59 9.36
N GLU A 224 0.14 -2.25 10.28
CA GLU A 224 -0.43 -3.17 11.27
C GLU A 224 -1.31 -2.46 12.31
N THR A 225 -1.04 -1.18 12.59
CA THR A 225 -1.73 -0.33 13.56
C THR A 225 -2.30 0.92 12.90
N PHE A 226 -2.63 0.82 11.61
CA PHE A 226 -2.90 1.96 10.74
C PHE A 226 -4.04 2.86 11.23
N LYS A 227 -5.14 2.27 11.71
CA LYS A 227 -6.31 2.99 12.25
C LYS A 227 -5.90 3.85 13.45
N ASP A 228 -5.35 3.22 14.49
CA ASP A 228 -4.99 3.90 15.73
C ASP A 228 -3.90 4.96 15.51
N ASP A 229 -2.89 4.64 14.70
CA ASP A 229 -1.83 5.59 14.34
C ASP A 229 -2.39 6.78 13.58
N THR A 230 -3.31 6.55 12.63
CA THR A 230 -3.96 7.62 11.86
C THR A 230 -4.77 8.54 12.77
N PHE A 231 -5.55 7.98 13.68
CA PHE A 231 -6.43 8.77 14.56
C PHE A 231 -5.59 9.62 15.52
N GLN A 232 -4.55 9.03 16.10
CA GLN A 232 -3.62 9.76 16.95
C GLN A 232 -2.90 10.86 16.15
N ILE A 233 -2.40 10.59 14.94
CA ILE A 233 -1.74 11.62 14.12
C ILE A 233 -2.71 12.76 13.76
N ILE A 234 -3.96 12.47 13.37
CA ILE A 234 -4.98 13.52 13.12
C ILE A 234 -5.20 14.37 14.38
N GLN A 235 -5.22 13.76 15.57
CA GLN A 235 -5.33 14.48 16.84
C GLN A 235 -4.11 15.35 17.12
N GLU A 236 -2.90 14.81 17.03
CA GLU A 236 -1.64 15.53 17.27
C GLU A 236 -1.43 16.70 16.29
N LEU A 237 -1.94 16.57 15.07
CA LEU A 237 -1.91 17.61 14.04
C LEU A 237 -3.09 18.59 14.11
N ASN A 238 -3.98 18.45 15.10
CA ASN A 238 -5.19 19.27 15.28
C ASN A 238 -6.12 19.31 14.03
N LEU A 239 -6.22 18.18 13.31
CA LEU A 239 -7.00 18.08 12.06
C LEU A 239 -8.45 17.62 12.26
N GLN A 240 -8.84 17.37 13.51
CA GLN A 240 -10.14 16.82 13.93
C GLN A 240 -11.37 17.62 13.42
N ASN A 241 -11.23 18.94 13.31
CA ASN A 241 -12.31 19.81 12.82
C ASN A 241 -12.39 19.91 11.29
N VAL A 242 -11.35 19.44 10.58
CA VAL A 242 -11.21 19.58 9.13
C VAL A 242 -11.48 18.25 8.42
N VAL A 243 -10.99 17.16 8.98
CA VAL A 243 -11.12 15.81 8.43
C VAL A 243 -12.18 15.06 9.24
N LYS A 244 -13.17 14.48 8.56
CA LYS A 244 -14.27 13.75 9.20
C LYS A 244 -14.56 12.46 8.44
N PHE A 245 -14.47 11.34 9.12
CA PHE A 245 -14.89 10.03 8.64
C PHE A 245 -15.27 9.18 9.86
N THR A 246 -15.99 8.08 9.65
CA THR A 246 -16.69 7.40 10.76
C THR A 246 -16.24 5.96 10.90
N ASP A 247 -16.79 5.07 10.07
CA ASP A 247 -16.42 3.67 10.03
C ASP A 247 -15.20 3.48 9.13
N PHE A 248 -14.03 3.89 9.65
CA PHE A 248 -12.79 3.91 8.89
C PHE A 248 -12.45 2.59 8.21
N GLN A 249 -12.73 1.46 8.87
CA GLN A 249 -12.44 0.15 8.32
C GLN A 249 -13.41 -0.20 7.18
N ASN A 250 -14.71 0.00 7.38
CA ASN A 250 -15.70 -0.25 6.34
C ASN A 250 -15.52 0.71 5.15
N GLU A 251 -15.30 2.00 5.39
CA GLU A 251 -15.05 3.00 4.36
C GLU A 251 -13.80 2.66 3.54
N THR A 252 -12.72 2.20 4.19
CA THR A 252 -11.52 1.72 3.49
C THR A 252 -11.78 0.47 2.64
N ASP A 253 -12.57 -0.48 3.15
CA ASP A 253 -12.90 -1.71 2.44
C ASP A 253 -13.82 -1.42 1.23
N VAL A 254 -14.82 -0.56 1.40
CA VAL A 254 -15.71 -0.08 0.33
C VAL A 254 -14.95 0.70 -0.73
N ASP A 255 -14.13 1.67 -0.33
CA ASP A 255 -13.29 2.45 -1.25
C ASP A 255 -12.41 1.54 -2.10
N ALA A 256 -11.76 0.55 -1.48
CA ALA A 256 -10.95 -0.45 -2.17
C ALA A 256 -11.74 -1.29 -3.19
N ILE A 257 -12.99 -1.66 -2.88
CA ILE A 257 -13.88 -2.37 -3.81
C ILE A 257 -14.21 -1.49 -5.01
N ILE A 258 -14.65 -0.26 -4.76
CA ILE A 258 -15.08 0.68 -5.80
C ILE A 258 -13.91 1.05 -6.72
N ASP A 259 -12.77 1.41 -6.15
CA ASP A 259 -11.56 1.76 -6.88
C ASP A 259 -11.08 0.60 -7.76
N THR A 260 -11.09 -0.63 -7.23
CA THR A 260 -10.65 -1.81 -7.98
C THR A 260 -11.47 -1.98 -9.25
N VAL A 261 -12.78 -1.77 -9.19
CA VAL A 261 -13.63 -1.80 -10.38
C VAL A 261 -13.34 -0.62 -11.30
N ASP A 262 -13.31 0.61 -10.77
CA ASP A 262 -13.11 1.81 -11.59
C ASP A 262 -11.79 1.77 -12.37
N TYR A 263 -10.71 1.27 -11.77
CA TYR A 263 -9.43 1.09 -12.46
C TYR A 263 -9.53 0.11 -13.63
N VAL A 264 -10.16 -1.05 -13.46
CA VAL A 264 -10.32 -2.04 -14.55
C VAL A 264 -11.10 -1.42 -15.72
N TYR A 265 -12.23 -0.77 -15.44
CA TYR A 265 -13.06 -0.18 -16.50
C TYR A 265 -12.40 1.03 -17.16
N SER A 266 -11.59 1.81 -16.43
CA SER A 266 -10.82 2.93 -17.01
C SER A 266 -9.81 2.46 -18.08
N MET A 267 -9.36 1.20 -18.01
CA MET A 267 -8.39 0.61 -18.93
C MET A 267 -8.96 -0.53 -19.77
N LYS A 268 -10.30 -0.73 -19.78
CA LYS A 268 -10.98 -1.88 -20.40
C LYS A 268 -10.48 -2.18 -21.81
N ARG A 269 -10.46 -1.18 -22.70
CA ARG A 269 -10.03 -1.34 -24.10
C ARG A 269 -8.60 -1.84 -24.25
N ALA A 270 -7.70 -1.47 -23.35
CA ALA A 270 -6.31 -1.92 -23.40
C ALA A 270 -6.17 -3.33 -22.81
N ILE A 271 -6.92 -3.63 -21.74
CA ILE A 271 -6.94 -4.95 -21.10
C ILE A 271 -7.52 -6.01 -22.05
N GLU A 272 -8.59 -5.69 -22.78
CA GLU A 272 -9.28 -6.62 -23.69
C GLU A 272 -8.43 -7.07 -24.89
N LYS A 273 -7.31 -6.40 -25.17
CA LYS A 273 -6.33 -6.88 -26.15
C LYS A 273 -5.57 -8.12 -25.68
N CYS A 274 -5.48 -8.31 -24.36
CA CYS A 274 -4.66 -9.35 -23.73
C CYS A 274 -5.49 -10.42 -23.02
N MET A 275 -6.72 -10.11 -22.60
CA MET A 275 -7.62 -11.09 -21.99
C MET A 275 -9.09 -10.66 -22.03
N PRO A 276 -10.05 -11.62 -22.01
CA PRO A 276 -11.48 -11.30 -21.91
C PRO A 276 -11.82 -10.50 -20.64
N LEU A 277 -12.82 -9.62 -20.74
CA LEU A 277 -13.26 -8.80 -19.60
C LEU A 277 -13.63 -9.64 -18.35
N PRO A 278 -14.35 -10.77 -18.44
CA PRO A 278 -14.62 -11.60 -17.26
C PRO A 278 -13.37 -12.14 -16.57
N MET A 279 -12.31 -12.48 -17.32
CA MET A 279 -11.02 -12.87 -16.74
C MET A 279 -10.35 -11.69 -16.02
N ALA A 280 -10.40 -10.50 -16.60
CA ALA A 280 -9.89 -9.30 -15.94
C ALA A 280 -10.63 -9.03 -14.62
N LEU A 281 -11.97 -9.06 -14.65
CA LEU A 281 -12.78 -8.89 -13.44
C LEU A 281 -12.49 -9.99 -12.41
N PHE A 282 -12.29 -11.24 -12.84
CA PHE A 282 -11.86 -12.32 -11.95
C PHE A 282 -10.52 -12.01 -11.27
N ARG A 283 -9.50 -11.54 -11.98
CA ARG A 283 -8.22 -11.15 -11.36
C ARG A 283 -8.37 -9.99 -10.39
N SER A 284 -9.27 -9.04 -10.69
CA SER A 284 -9.61 -7.95 -9.78
C SER A 284 -10.36 -8.44 -8.52
N PHE A 285 -11.23 -9.44 -8.66
CA PHE A 285 -11.89 -10.14 -7.56
C PHE A 285 -10.87 -10.88 -6.68
N ARG A 286 -9.91 -11.59 -7.30
CA ARG A 286 -8.80 -12.25 -6.61
C ARG A 286 -7.94 -11.27 -5.84
N LYS A 287 -7.65 -10.08 -6.39
CA LYS A 287 -6.95 -9.01 -5.66
C LYS A 287 -7.68 -8.63 -4.36
N LEU A 288 -9.00 -8.52 -4.39
CA LEU A 288 -9.79 -8.23 -3.18
C LEU A 288 -9.74 -9.38 -2.17
N GLN A 289 -9.69 -10.64 -2.63
CA GLN A 289 -9.47 -11.79 -1.76
C GLN A 289 -8.05 -11.79 -1.15
N ILE A 290 -7.00 -11.52 -1.96
CA ILE A 290 -5.61 -11.38 -1.49
C ILE A 290 -5.48 -10.30 -0.42
N ARG A 291 -6.21 -9.18 -0.57
CA ARG A 291 -6.24 -8.10 0.43
C ARG A 291 -6.98 -8.46 1.71
N GLY A 292 -7.70 -9.59 1.72
CA GLY A 292 -8.57 -10.00 2.81
C GLY A 292 -9.92 -9.30 2.82
N ILE A 293 -10.28 -8.49 1.81
CA ILE A 293 -11.56 -7.76 1.76
C ILE A 293 -12.71 -8.72 1.43
N LEU A 294 -12.46 -9.65 0.51
CA LEU A 294 -13.41 -10.72 0.18
C LEU A 294 -12.94 -12.05 0.74
N SER A 295 -13.87 -12.86 1.22
CA SER A 295 -13.59 -14.23 1.65
C SER A 295 -13.19 -15.09 0.46
N LYS A 296 -12.18 -15.96 0.65
CA LYS A 296 -11.80 -17.00 -0.33
C LYS A 296 -12.95 -17.95 -0.67
N ASN A 297 -13.93 -18.11 0.22
CA ASN A 297 -15.05 -19.04 0.00
C ASN A 297 -16.11 -18.48 -0.97
N ILE A 298 -16.06 -17.19 -1.28
CA ILE A 298 -16.98 -16.58 -2.25
C ILE A 298 -16.47 -16.88 -3.66
N LYS A 299 -17.38 -17.40 -4.49
CA LYS A 299 -17.10 -17.75 -5.88
C LYS A 299 -17.33 -16.53 -6.79
N PHE A 300 -16.48 -16.41 -7.80
CA PHE A 300 -16.68 -15.46 -8.88
C PHE A 300 -17.90 -15.91 -9.72
N PRO A 301 -18.84 -15.01 -10.08
CA PRO A 301 -20.16 -15.41 -10.59
C PRO A 301 -20.22 -15.51 -12.12
N TYR A 302 -19.15 -15.17 -12.84
CA TYR A 302 -19.12 -15.14 -14.30
C TYR A 302 -18.15 -16.19 -14.86
N ASP A 303 -18.43 -16.65 -16.07
CA ASP A 303 -17.55 -17.55 -16.83
C ASP A 303 -16.36 -16.75 -17.38
N THR A 304 -15.14 -17.07 -16.93
CA THR A 304 -13.91 -16.34 -17.31
C THR A 304 -13.48 -16.56 -18.76
N SER A 305 -13.99 -17.62 -19.41
CA SER A 305 -13.62 -17.99 -20.78
C SER A 305 -14.40 -17.24 -21.86
N LYS A 306 -15.54 -16.65 -21.51
CA LYS A 306 -16.45 -16.02 -22.47
C LYS A 306 -16.22 -14.52 -22.56
N GLN A 307 -16.42 -13.96 -23.75
CA GLN A 307 -16.57 -12.52 -23.92
C GLN A 307 -17.99 -12.13 -23.50
N MET A 308 -18.11 -11.23 -22.53
CA MET A 308 -19.39 -10.79 -21.97
C MET A 308 -19.29 -9.33 -21.53
N GLU A 309 -20.34 -8.55 -21.81
CA GLU A 309 -20.51 -7.23 -21.22
C GLU A 309 -21.06 -7.35 -19.80
N ILE A 310 -20.34 -6.76 -18.85
CA ILE A 310 -20.74 -6.71 -17.45
C ILE A 310 -20.79 -5.23 -17.07
N PRO A 311 -21.95 -4.67 -16.70
CA PRO A 311 -22.03 -3.28 -16.29
C PRO A 311 -21.23 -3.02 -14.99
N PRO A 312 -20.42 -1.94 -14.90
CA PRO A 312 -19.57 -1.67 -13.74
C PRO A 312 -20.38 -1.52 -12.45
N LEU A 313 -21.58 -0.93 -12.53
CA LEU A 313 -22.45 -0.75 -11.37
C LEU A 313 -23.01 -2.08 -10.86
N GLU A 314 -23.33 -3.02 -11.76
CA GLU A 314 -23.77 -4.36 -11.39
C GLU A 314 -22.64 -5.09 -10.66
N TYR A 315 -21.43 -5.04 -11.21
CA TYR A 315 -20.28 -5.69 -10.62
C TYR A 315 -19.91 -5.12 -9.24
N LYS A 316 -19.93 -3.79 -9.09
CA LYS A 316 -19.75 -3.13 -7.77
C LYS A 316 -20.77 -3.61 -6.74
N ARG A 317 -22.05 -3.68 -7.11
CA ARG A 317 -23.10 -4.18 -6.21
C ARG A 317 -22.88 -5.63 -5.81
N PHE A 318 -22.43 -6.47 -6.74
CA PHE A 318 -22.06 -7.86 -6.44
C PHE A 318 -20.92 -7.91 -5.41
N LEU A 319 -19.84 -7.13 -5.60
CA LEU A 319 -18.70 -7.11 -4.70
C LEU A 319 -19.05 -6.59 -3.30
N LEU A 320 -19.89 -5.56 -3.20
CA LEU A 320 -20.37 -5.06 -1.91
C LEU A 320 -21.17 -6.12 -1.14
N LYS A 321 -22.12 -6.80 -1.81
CA LYS A 321 -22.85 -7.94 -1.22
C LYS A 321 -21.95 -9.12 -0.85
N ALA A 322 -20.88 -9.34 -1.61
CA ALA A 322 -19.88 -10.34 -1.29
C ALA A 322 -19.08 -9.94 -0.04
N HIS A 323 -18.72 -8.67 0.10
CA HIS A 323 -18.02 -8.17 1.27
C HIS A 323 -18.82 -8.33 2.56
N GLU A 324 -20.12 -8.04 2.55
CA GLU A 324 -21.03 -8.28 3.68
C GLU A 324 -21.02 -9.75 4.15
N LYS A 325 -20.80 -10.69 3.23
CA LYS A 325 -20.73 -12.14 3.50
C LYS A 325 -19.32 -12.66 3.78
N SER A 326 -18.32 -11.78 3.82
CA SER A 326 -16.91 -12.18 3.91
C SER A 326 -16.40 -12.44 5.33
N GLY A 327 -17.29 -12.30 6.33
CA GLY A 327 -16.97 -12.56 7.73
C GLY A 327 -16.24 -11.41 8.43
N ASP A 328 -15.89 -11.65 9.68
CA ASP A 328 -15.26 -10.66 10.56
C ASP A 328 -13.79 -10.37 10.19
N ALA A 329 -13.20 -9.39 10.88
CA ALA A 329 -11.81 -8.98 10.66
C ALA A 329 -10.78 -10.11 10.87
N LYS A 330 -11.06 -11.09 11.74
CA LYS A 330 -10.16 -12.21 12.02
C LYS A 330 -10.11 -13.18 10.83
N VAL A 331 -11.27 -13.51 10.25
CA VAL A 331 -11.36 -14.32 9.03
C VAL A 331 -10.65 -13.61 7.87
N ARG A 332 -10.91 -12.30 7.70
CA ARG A 332 -10.28 -11.47 6.66
C ARG A 332 -8.76 -11.40 6.80
N LYS A 333 -8.24 -11.25 8.02
CA LYS A 333 -6.79 -11.28 8.31
C LYS A 333 -6.17 -12.63 7.95
N LYS A 334 -6.81 -13.74 8.33
CA LYS A 334 -6.35 -15.09 7.96
C LYS A 334 -6.30 -15.28 6.45
N ASN A 335 -7.28 -14.77 5.72
CA ASN A 335 -7.31 -14.85 4.25
C ASN A 335 -6.10 -14.15 3.61
N ARG A 336 -5.76 -12.96 4.11
CA ARG A 336 -4.58 -12.20 3.67
C ARG A 336 -3.28 -12.94 3.99
N GLU A 337 -3.22 -13.59 5.15
CA GLU A 337 -2.06 -14.39 5.56
C GLU A 337 -1.87 -15.62 4.67
N GLU A 338 -2.93 -16.35 4.34
CA GLU A 338 -2.84 -17.49 3.41
C GLU A 338 -2.37 -17.06 2.02
N ALA A 339 -2.87 -15.93 1.50
CA ALA A 339 -2.40 -15.38 0.23
C ALA A 339 -0.92 -15.01 0.26
N PHE A 340 -0.47 -14.37 1.35
CA PHE A 340 0.95 -14.06 1.56
C PHE A 340 1.80 -15.33 1.54
N LEU A 341 1.37 -16.39 2.23
CA LEU A 341 2.07 -17.67 2.30
C LEU A 341 2.10 -18.38 0.94
N GLU A 342 1.00 -18.39 0.18
CA GLU A 342 0.98 -18.94 -1.17
C GLU A 342 2.03 -18.25 -2.07
N ALA A 343 2.11 -16.91 -2.01
CA ALA A 343 3.07 -16.15 -2.81
C ALA A 343 4.51 -16.59 -2.53
N TYR A 344 4.90 -16.66 -1.25
CA TYR A 344 6.27 -17.01 -0.85
C TYR A 344 6.58 -18.51 -0.93
N SER A 345 5.57 -19.39 -0.92
CA SER A 345 5.78 -20.84 -1.06
C SER A 345 6.42 -21.28 -2.38
N LYS A 346 6.35 -20.41 -3.41
CA LYS A 346 6.94 -20.66 -4.73
C LYS A 346 8.38 -20.13 -4.86
N ILE A 347 8.89 -19.43 -3.84
CA ILE A 347 10.22 -18.82 -3.87
C ILE A 347 11.25 -19.85 -3.37
N SER A 348 12.26 -20.16 -4.19
CA SER A 348 13.34 -21.06 -3.78
C SER A 348 14.13 -20.51 -2.58
N PRO A 349 14.71 -21.35 -1.71
CA PRO A 349 15.50 -20.90 -0.55
C PRO A 349 16.64 -19.94 -0.94
N THR A 350 17.31 -20.21 -2.07
CA THR A 350 18.37 -19.34 -2.60
C THR A 350 17.84 -17.95 -2.97
N LEU A 351 16.68 -17.89 -3.64
CA LEU A 351 16.07 -16.62 -4.02
C LEU A 351 15.54 -15.87 -2.79
N LEU A 352 14.96 -16.58 -1.82
CA LEU A 352 14.48 -16.01 -0.56
C LEU A 352 15.61 -15.39 0.25
N ASN A 353 16.78 -16.05 0.35
CA ASN A 353 17.94 -15.51 1.04
C ASN A 353 18.47 -14.23 0.36
N ARG A 354 18.47 -14.17 -0.98
CA ARG A 354 18.82 -12.95 -1.72
C ARG A 354 17.80 -11.84 -1.46
N LEU A 355 16.52 -12.17 -1.43
CA LEU A 355 15.46 -11.22 -1.13
C LEU A 355 15.60 -10.65 0.28
N LYS A 356 15.82 -11.51 1.29
CA LYS A 356 16.10 -11.13 2.68
C LYS A 356 17.21 -10.08 2.75
N LYS A 357 18.35 -10.33 2.09
CA LYS A 357 19.47 -9.36 2.05
C LYS A 357 19.07 -8.03 1.40
N THR A 358 18.26 -8.07 0.35
CA THR A 358 17.79 -6.87 -0.38
C THR A 358 16.85 -6.01 0.49
N LEU A 359 16.08 -6.63 1.39
CA LEU A 359 15.12 -5.93 2.26
C LEU A 359 15.68 -5.57 3.65
N LEU A 360 16.92 -5.96 3.95
CA LEU A 360 17.52 -5.89 5.29
C LEU A 360 17.47 -4.48 5.90
N ILE A 361 17.71 -3.44 5.08
CA ILE A 361 17.71 -2.05 5.56
C ILE A 361 16.33 -1.66 6.09
N ASP A 362 15.27 -1.94 5.34
CA ASP A 362 13.90 -1.64 5.78
C ASP A 362 13.53 -2.44 7.03
N THR A 363 13.89 -3.74 7.09
CA THR A 363 13.55 -4.56 8.26
C THR A 363 14.23 -4.06 9.52
N VAL A 364 15.52 -3.70 9.44
CA VAL A 364 16.27 -3.16 10.58
C VAL A 364 15.76 -1.78 10.99
N LEU A 365 15.62 -0.85 10.03
CA LEU A 365 15.20 0.52 10.33
C LEU A 365 13.83 0.59 10.99
N PHE A 366 12.89 -0.26 10.56
CA PHE A 366 11.52 -0.19 11.04
C PHE A 366 11.18 -1.26 12.07
N GLY A 367 12.17 -2.01 12.58
CA GLY A 367 11.96 -3.04 13.60
C GLY A 367 11.00 -4.13 13.16
N TYR A 368 11.22 -4.67 11.96
CA TYR A 368 10.57 -5.88 11.47
C TYR A 368 11.55 -7.05 11.54
N GLU A 369 11.03 -8.27 11.59
CA GLU A 369 11.85 -9.47 11.50
C GLU A 369 12.57 -9.50 10.14
N GLU A 370 13.86 -9.85 10.10
CA GLU A 370 14.62 -9.92 8.84
C GLU A 370 14.00 -10.90 7.83
N LEU A 371 13.40 -11.97 8.36
CA LEU A 371 12.56 -12.88 7.63
C LEU A 371 11.34 -13.16 8.52
N PRO A 372 10.11 -12.85 8.07
CA PRO A 372 8.92 -13.09 8.88
C PRO A 372 8.80 -14.55 9.31
N LYS A 373 8.47 -14.81 10.59
CA LYS A 373 8.30 -16.18 11.13
C LYS A 373 7.33 -17.04 10.33
N LYS A 374 6.24 -16.42 9.87
CA LYS A 374 5.26 -17.07 8.98
C LYS A 374 5.88 -17.65 7.70
N ILE A 375 6.98 -17.07 7.21
CA ILE A 375 7.75 -17.64 6.08
C ILE A 375 8.67 -18.77 6.56
N THR A 376 9.38 -18.62 7.68
CA THR A 376 10.26 -19.70 8.19
C THR A 376 9.48 -20.96 8.53
N ASP A 377 8.24 -20.80 9.01
CA ASP A 377 7.37 -21.93 9.34
C ASP A 377 6.84 -22.67 8.10
N LEU A 378 6.90 -22.07 6.90
CA LEU A 378 6.56 -22.74 5.63
C LEU A 378 7.47 -23.93 5.35
N GLU A 379 8.76 -23.84 5.70
CA GLU A 379 9.72 -24.93 5.43
C GLU A 379 9.33 -26.22 6.16
N ASN A 380 8.47 -26.12 7.19
CA ASN A 380 8.05 -27.24 8.02
C ASN A 380 6.58 -27.68 7.79
N LYS A 381 5.76 -26.93 7.04
CA LYS A 381 4.33 -27.23 6.77
C LYS A 381 3.82 -26.54 5.50
N THR A 382 2.92 -27.17 4.74
CA THR A 382 2.07 -26.49 3.73
C THR A 382 0.90 -25.80 4.44
N PRO A 383 0.91 -24.47 4.70
CA PRO A 383 -0.04 -23.84 5.63
C PRO A 383 -1.24 -23.21 4.92
N TYR A 384 -1.24 -23.22 3.59
CA TYR A 384 -2.32 -22.65 2.77
C TYR A 384 -3.16 -23.77 2.13
N ASN A 385 -4.42 -23.50 1.87
CA ASN A 385 -5.37 -24.49 1.36
C ASN A 385 -5.04 -24.86 -0.10
N GLU A 386 -4.59 -26.09 -0.38
CA GLU A 386 -4.28 -26.53 -1.75
C GLU A 386 -5.48 -26.48 -2.71
N ASN A 387 -6.71 -26.57 -2.18
CA ASN A 387 -7.95 -26.52 -2.95
C ASN A 387 -8.33 -25.11 -3.42
N PHE A 388 -7.62 -24.08 -2.97
CA PHE A 388 -7.87 -22.69 -3.35
C PHE A 388 -6.56 -21.98 -3.68
N ARG A 389 -6.50 -21.33 -4.84
CA ARG A 389 -5.33 -20.55 -5.27
C ARG A 389 -5.71 -19.07 -5.40
N PHE A 390 -4.94 -18.22 -4.73
CA PHE A 390 -5.10 -16.76 -4.76
C PHE A 390 -4.56 -16.16 -6.06
N PHE A 391 -3.46 -16.73 -6.60
CA PHE A 391 -2.76 -16.21 -7.77
C PHE A 391 -2.98 -17.06 -9.02
N THR A 392 -4.23 -17.43 -9.30
CA THR A 392 -4.63 -18.06 -10.57
C THR A 392 -4.62 -17.01 -11.69
N MET A 393 -3.94 -17.31 -12.79
CA MET A 393 -3.85 -16.42 -13.96
C MET A 393 -4.80 -16.84 -15.08
#